data_AF-A5PAH6-F1
#
_entry.id   AF-A5PAH6-F1
#
_cell.length_a   1.000
_cell.length_b   1.000
_cell.length_c   1.000
_cell.angle_alpha   90.00
_cell.angle_beta   90.00
_cell.angle_gamma   90.00
#
_symmetry.space_group_name_H-M   'P 1'
#
loop_
_entity.id
_entity.type
_entity.pdbx_description
1 polymer ?
#
loop_
_entity_poly.entity_id
_entity_poly.type
_entity_poly.pdbx_seq_one_letter_code
_entity_poly.pdbx_strand_id
1 'polypeptide(L)'
;MHELQTQFATQEGEDAWNAVMHEHFHSGQLGEAQAYLVSQLETLGTELATRCLIDDPDRVSITGWYELIEAIELHEGEPITGVTLAIANEADRAFEKGQVHYPYMLLGLYSDEPFAFSCADSAAMIGQALDEEGPAWAGYDEDIEVFLECEGLSAINTALVHHKERHFFRDDAPEHAPARYVEYVLACWWRALLFHRAVEKICAQKPLPHNVPVLAGMVDMKPEAVAVHGFVEGARPAVRDENEGPQMAEMLPSSMITRREVAEVKEPPTGVDLRRRVAESAEVEQPAKKSLMARIFGRG
;
A
#
# COMPACT_ATOMS: atom_id res chain seq x y z
N MET A 1 -8.96 30.69 -15.13
CA MET A 1 -9.62 29.90 -14.06
C MET A 1 -9.59 28.47 -14.52
N HIS A 2 -9.09 27.56 -13.67
CA HIS A 2 -8.90 26.17 -14.04
C HIS A 2 -10.23 25.39 -13.97
N GLU A 3 -10.48 24.48 -14.89
CA GLU A 3 -11.72 23.68 -14.92
C GLU A 3 -11.96 22.93 -13.60
N LEU A 4 -10.91 22.30 -13.08
CA LEU A 4 -10.97 21.59 -11.80
C LEU A 4 -11.30 22.48 -10.59
N GLN A 5 -11.12 23.80 -10.67
CA GLN A 5 -11.61 24.67 -9.59
C GLN A 5 -13.14 24.67 -9.53
N THR A 6 -13.81 24.62 -10.68
CA THR A 6 -15.26 24.47 -10.74
C THR A 6 -15.68 23.06 -10.35
N GLN A 7 -14.98 22.04 -10.85
CA GLN A 7 -15.32 20.65 -10.56
C GLN A 7 -15.13 20.30 -9.08
N PHE A 8 -14.03 20.72 -8.45
CA PHE A 8 -13.74 20.42 -7.04
C PHE A 8 -14.47 21.33 -6.06
N ALA A 9 -15.29 22.27 -6.56
CA ALA A 9 -16.16 23.09 -5.72
C ALA A 9 -17.14 22.22 -4.91
N THR A 10 -17.56 21.07 -5.48
CA THR A 10 -18.41 20.09 -4.80
C THR A 10 -17.63 18.81 -4.48
N GLN A 11 -18.09 18.06 -3.48
CA GLN A 11 -17.50 16.76 -3.15
C GLN A 11 -17.75 15.76 -4.29
N GLU A 12 -18.97 15.72 -4.82
CA GLU A 12 -19.36 14.86 -5.94
C GLU A 12 -18.48 15.07 -7.18
N GLY A 13 -18.14 16.32 -7.51
CA GLY A 13 -17.29 16.62 -8.65
C GLY A 13 -15.85 16.15 -8.46
N GLU A 14 -15.30 16.30 -7.25
CA GLU A 14 -13.99 15.75 -6.90
C GLU A 14 -14.00 14.21 -6.90
N ASP A 15 -15.03 13.58 -6.32
CA ASP A 15 -15.15 12.12 -6.29
C ASP A 15 -15.25 11.53 -7.70
N ALA A 16 -16.02 12.16 -8.59
CA ALA A 16 -16.11 11.76 -9.99
C ALA A 16 -14.76 11.87 -10.72
N TRP A 17 -13.98 12.91 -10.42
CA TRP A 17 -12.64 13.07 -10.99
C TRP A 17 -11.66 12.04 -10.43
N ASN A 18 -11.67 11.83 -9.11
CA ASN A 18 -10.85 10.81 -8.45
C ASN A 18 -11.18 9.41 -8.98
N ALA A 19 -12.44 9.10 -9.27
CA ALA A 19 -12.84 7.83 -9.87
C ALA A 19 -12.15 7.57 -11.23
N VAL A 20 -12.02 8.60 -12.08
CA VAL A 20 -11.28 8.51 -13.35
C VAL A 20 -9.80 8.21 -13.09
N MET A 21 -9.19 8.89 -12.11
CA MET A 21 -7.81 8.64 -11.73
C MET A 21 -7.61 7.23 -11.17
N HIS A 22 -8.49 6.76 -10.29
CA HIS A 22 -8.47 5.40 -9.76
C HIS A 22 -8.54 4.36 -10.89
N GLU A 23 -9.41 4.56 -11.89
CA GLU A 23 -9.54 3.65 -13.03
C GLU A 23 -8.22 3.49 -13.79
N HIS A 24 -7.48 4.57 -14.03
CA HIS A 24 -6.17 4.46 -14.69
C HIS A 24 -5.15 3.65 -13.87
N PHE A 25 -5.19 3.73 -12.53
CA PHE A 25 -4.31 2.94 -11.68
C PHE A 25 -4.75 1.48 -11.62
N HIS A 26 -6.05 1.22 -11.46
CA HIS A 26 -6.61 -0.14 -11.38
C HIS A 26 -6.38 -0.93 -12.68
N SER A 27 -6.47 -0.25 -13.83
CA SER A 27 -6.23 -0.84 -15.16
C SER A 27 -4.75 -0.88 -15.57
N GLY A 28 -3.83 -0.36 -14.74
CA GLY A 28 -2.40 -0.30 -15.05
C GLY A 28 -2.03 0.72 -16.14
N GLN A 29 -2.94 1.63 -16.51
CA GLN A 29 -2.74 2.66 -17.54
C GLN A 29 -1.97 3.87 -16.99
N LEU A 30 -0.82 3.65 -16.35
CA LEU A 30 -0.04 4.73 -15.70
C LEU A 30 0.46 5.78 -16.70
N GLY A 31 0.70 5.41 -17.96
CA GLY A 31 1.04 6.36 -19.02
C GLY A 31 -0.11 7.33 -19.34
N GLU A 32 -1.36 6.85 -19.32
CA GLU A 32 -2.54 7.70 -19.52
C GLU A 32 -2.79 8.60 -18.32
N ALA A 33 -2.68 8.05 -17.09
CA ALA A 33 -2.71 8.84 -15.86
C ALA A 33 -1.68 9.97 -15.88
N GLN A 34 -0.45 9.69 -16.31
CA GLN A 34 0.59 10.68 -16.44
C GLN A 34 0.22 11.78 -17.44
N ALA A 35 -0.18 11.40 -18.66
CA ALA A 35 -0.56 12.37 -19.69
C ALA A 35 -1.72 13.27 -19.22
N TYR A 36 -2.70 12.66 -18.55
CA TYR A 36 -3.83 13.40 -18.00
C TYR A 36 -3.39 14.37 -16.89
N LEU A 37 -2.61 13.91 -15.90
CA LEU A 37 -2.08 14.77 -14.84
C LEU A 37 -1.20 15.91 -15.38
N VAL A 38 -0.32 15.63 -16.35
CA VAL A 38 0.49 16.65 -17.01
C VAL A 38 -0.41 17.74 -17.61
N SER A 39 -1.45 17.36 -18.34
CA SER A 39 -2.37 18.33 -18.96
C SER A 39 -3.03 19.26 -17.94
N GLN A 40 -3.39 18.75 -16.76
CA GLN A 40 -4.02 19.54 -15.70
C GLN A 40 -3.00 20.41 -14.95
N LEU A 41 -1.81 19.88 -14.67
CA LEU A 41 -0.75 20.60 -13.98
C LEU A 41 -0.22 21.78 -14.81
N GLU A 42 -0.07 21.59 -16.13
CA GLU A 42 0.38 22.64 -17.07
C GLU A 42 -0.57 23.84 -17.08
N THR A 43 -1.88 23.58 -17.04
CA THR A 43 -2.90 24.64 -17.08
C THR A 43 -3.10 25.36 -15.76
N LEU A 44 -2.62 24.79 -14.64
CA LEU A 44 -2.81 25.37 -13.31
C LEU A 44 -1.83 26.51 -13.01
N GLY A 45 -0.58 26.40 -13.48
CA GLY A 45 0.42 27.47 -13.42
C GLY A 45 0.89 27.87 -12.03
N THR A 46 0.82 26.98 -11.04
CA THR A 46 1.30 27.22 -9.67
C THR A 46 2.73 26.71 -9.45
N GLU A 47 3.37 27.11 -8.35
CA GLU A 47 4.74 26.68 -8.00
C GLU A 47 4.82 25.17 -7.79
N LEU A 48 3.87 24.58 -7.07
CA LEU A 48 3.86 23.12 -6.84
C LEU A 48 3.58 22.36 -8.14
N ALA A 49 2.68 22.86 -9.00
CA ALA A 49 2.42 22.25 -10.30
C ALA A 49 3.67 22.27 -11.18
N THR A 50 4.37 23.41 -11.23
CA THR A 50 5.64 23.55 -11.96
C THR A 50 6.68 22.58 -11.44
N ARG A 51 6.79 22.41 -10.11
CA ARG A 51 7.71 21.43 -9.51
C ARG A 51 7.39 20.00 -9.91
N CYS A 52 6.11 19.62 -9.92
CA CYS A 52 5.71 18.28 -10.36
C CYS A 52 6.17 17.99 -11.80
N LEU A 53 6.09 18.99 -12.67
CA LEU A 53 6.46 18.88 -14.10
C LEU A 53 7.97 18.93 -14.37
N ILE A 54 8.77 19.53 -13.49
CA ILE A 54 10.24 19.61 -13.64
C ILE A 54 10.89 18.24 -13.39
N ASP A 55 10.29 17.46 -12.49
CA ASP A 55 10.87 16.24 -12.01
C ASP A 55 10.70 15.11 -13.03
N ASP A 56 11.80 14.42 -13.36
CA ASP A 56 11.75 13.21 -14.20
C ASP A 56 10.82 12.17 -13.54
N PRO A 57 9.75 11.73 -14.22
CA PRO A 57 8.84 10.71 -13.71
C PRO A 57 9.52 9.39 -13.30
N ASP A 58 10.69 9.08 -13.88
CA ASP A 58 11.42 7.83 -13.63
C ASP A 58 12.58 7.99 -12.65
N ARG A 59 12.70 9.13 -11.97
CA ARG A 59 13.73 9.41 -10.96
C ARG A 59 13.58 8.59 -9.68
N VAL A 60 12.38 8.09 -9.41
CA VAL A 60 12.08 7.34 -8.19
C VAL A 60 12.58 5.91 -8.36
N SER A 61 13.27 5.42 -7.33
CA SER A 61 13.84 4.07 -7.33
C SER A 61 13.54 3.35 -6.03
N ILE A 62 13.45 2.02 -6.13
CA ILE A 62 13.27 1.12 -5.00
C ILE A 62 14.58 0.34 -4.82
N THR A 63 15.12 0.40 -3.61
CA THR A 63 16.30 -0.37 -3.18
C THR A 63 15.85 -1.53 -2.27
N GLY A 64 16.72 -2.52 -2.05
CA GLY A 64 16.38 -3.73 -1.28
C GLY A 64 15.66 -4.83 -2.09
N TRP A 65 15.48 -4.63 -3.40
CA TRP A 65 14.71 -5.56 -4.24
C TRP A 65 15.38 -6.93 -4.43
N TYR A 66 16.71 -7.00 -4.41
CA TYR A 66 17.41 -8.28 -4.54
C TYR A 66 17.26 -9.11 -3.28
N GLU A 67 17.35 -8.46 -2.13
CA GLU A 67 17.12 -9.04 -0.81
C GLU A 67 15.69 -9.58 -0.70
N LEU A 68 14.70 -8.88 -1.28
CA LEU A 68 13.33 -9.38 -1.41
C LEU A 68 13.25 -10.65 -2.25
N ILE A 69 13.89 -10.68 -3.42
CA ILE A 69 13.94 -11.86 -4.29
C ILE A 69 14.54 -13.05 -3.54
N GLU A 70 15.70 -12.86 -2.91
CA GLU A 70 16.38 -13.89 -2.13
C GLU A 70 15.51 -14.39 -0.97
N ALA A 71 14.83 -13.49 -0.25
CA ALA A 71 13.94 -13.84 0.84
C ALA A 71 12.76 -14.70 0.38
N ILE A 72 12.18 -14.40 -0.79
CA ILE A 72 11.10 -15.21 -1.38
C ILE A 72 11.61 -16.60 -1.79
N GLU A 73 12.79 -16.70 -2.42
CA GLU A 73 13.33 -17.99 -2.88
C GLU A 73 13.77 -18.90 -1.74
N LEU A 74 14.28 -18.32 -0.64
CA LEU A 74 14.80 -19.03 0.52
C LEU A 74 13.75 -19.28 1.60
N HIS A 75 12.51 -18.86 1.40
CA HIS A 75 11.44 -19.08 2.36
C HIS A 75 11.14 -20.58 2.52
N GLU A 76 11.25 -21.09 3.75
CA GLU A 76 11.07 -22.50 4.07
C GLU A 76 9.61 -22.87 4.44
N GLY A 77 8.70 -21.89 4.53
CA GLY A 77 7.28 -22.08 4.84
C GLY A 77 6.41 -22.29 3.59
N GLU A 78 5.12 -21.95 3.72
CA GLU A 78 4.19 -21.97 2.58
C GLU A 78 4.69 -21.02 1.49
N PRO A 79 4.61 -21.38 0.20
CA PRO A 79 5.11 -20.53 -0.87
C PRO A 79 4.52 -19.12 -0.81
N ILE A 80 5.38 -18.10 -0.92
CA ILE A 80 4.91 -16.72 -1.07
C ILE A 80 4.23 -16.60 -2.43
N THR A 81 2.94 -16.29 -2.42
CA THR A 81 2.09 -16.15 -3.61
C THR A 81 1.58 -14.74 -3.84
N GLY A 82 1.77 -13.83 -2.87
CA GLY A 82 1.44 -12.40 -2.98
C GLY A 82 2.41 -11.50 -2.22
N VAL A 83 2.69 -10.32 -2.79
CA VAL A 83 3.43 -9.24 -2.13
C VAL A 83 2.59 -7.98 -2.09
N THR A 84 2.54 -7.30 -0.95
CA THR A 84 2.01 -5.93 -0.85
C THR A 84 3.14 -4.94 -0.63
N LEU A 85 3.07 -3.79 -1.29
CA LEU A 85 3.97 -2.66 -1.09
C LEU A 85 3.15 -1.41 -0.88
N ALA A 86 3.51 -0.60 0.10
CA ALA A 86 2.92 0.73 0.23
C ALA A 86 3.94 1.76 0.66
N ILE A 87 3.68 3.02 0.34
CA ILE A 87 4.32 4.14 1.03
C ILE A 87 3.38 4.72 2.08
N ALA A 88 3.97 5.11 3.19
CA ALA A 88 3.28 5.74 4.31
C ALA A 88 4.08 6.96 4.81
N ASN A 89 3.38 7.82 5.55
CA ASN A 89 3.98 8.95 6.24
C ASN A 89 3.96 8.70 7.75
N GLU A 90 4.86 9.38 8.46
CA GLU A 90 4.74 9.44 9.92
C GLU A 90 3.45 10.16 10.31
N ALA A 91 2.92 9.87 11.49
CA ALA A 91 1.73 10.56 11.97
C ALA A 91 1.97 12.07 12.07
N ASP A 92 0.93 12.88 11.80
CA ASP A 92 1.02 14.35 11.76
C ASP A 92 1.66 15.00 13.02
N ARG A 93 1.62 14.31 14.17
CA ARG A 93 2.22 14.76 15.43
C ARG A 93 3.76 14.76 15.42
N ALA A 94 4.39 14.03 14.50
CA ALA A 94 5.84 13.96 14.35
C ALA A 94 6.43 15.05 13.43
N PHE A 95 5.59 15.85 12.76
CA PHE A 95 6.07 16.79 11.75
C PHE A 95 6.59 18.11 12.32
N GLU A 96 7.92 18.23 12.33
CA GLU A 96 8.60 19.49 12.62
C GLU A 96 8.69 20.39 11.38
N LYS A 97 8.40 21.68 11.58
CA LYS A 97 8.45 22.66 10.49
C LYS A 97 9.89 22.84 9.98
N GLY A 98 10.09 22.64 8.67
CA GLY A 98 11.38 22.86 8.01
C GLY A 98 12.27 21.62 7.95
N GLN A 99 11.77 20.46 8.40
CA GLN A 99 12.42 19.18 8.16
C GLN A 99 11.99 18.57 6.81
N VAL A 100 12.85 17.72 6.27
CA VAL A 100 12.52 16.91 5.10
C VAL A 100 11.74 15.68 5.57
N HIS A 101 10.59 15.42 4.96
CA HIS A 101 9.74 14.28 5.29
C HIS A 101 9.92 13.17 4.26
N TYR A 102 10.55 12.09 4.71
CA TYR A 102 10.77 10.87 3.94
C TYR A 102 9.55 9.96 4.11
N PRO A 103 8.85 9.58 3.03
CA PRO A 103 7.89 8.49 3.12
C PRO A 103 8.67 7.19 3.39
N TYR A 104 8.15 6.33 4.27
CA TYR A 104 8.71 5.00 4.50
C TYR A 104 7.90 3.96 3.73
N MET A 105 8.54 2.84 3.41
CA MET A 105 7.89 1.72 2.75
C MET A 105 7.34 0.73 3.78
N LEU A 106 6.22 0.11 3.43
CA LEU A 106 5.63 -1.02 4.10
C LEU A 106 5.63 -2.19 3.12
N LEU A 107 6.01 -3.36 3.61
CA LEU A 107 6.08 -4.61 2.87
C LEU A 107 5.25 -5.67 3.60
N GLY A 108 4.46 -6.44 2.87
CA GLY A 108 3.83 -7.66 3.35
C GLY A 108 4.07 -8.79 2.37
N LEU A 109 4.38 -9.98 2.88
CA LEU A 109 4.58 -11.20 2.11
C LEU A 109 3.51 -12.21 2.53
N TYR A 110 2.83 -12.81 1.57
CA TYR A 110 1.66 -13.64 1.85
C TYR A 110 1.70 -14.95 1.07
N SER A 111 1.27 -16.01 1.73
CA SER A 111 0.84 -17.26 1.11
C SER A 111 -0.65 -17.20 0.72
N ASP A 112 -1.19 -18.29 0.19
CA ASP A 112 -2.60 -18.38 -0.22
C ASP A 112 -3.59 -18.58 0.95
N GLU A 113 -3.11 -18.78 2.18
CA GLU A 113 -3.95 -19.10 3.35
C GLU A 113 -5.06 -18.07 3.61
N PRO A 114 -4.77 -16.76 3.75
CA PRO A 114 -5.82 -15.77 4.02
C PRO A 114 -6.56 -15.33 2.75
N PHE A 115 -5.92 -15.43 1.59
CA PHE A 115 -6.45 -15.06 0.29
C PHE A 115 -5.64 -15.73 -0.80
N ALA A 116 -6.30 -16.37 -1.77
CA ALA A 116 -5.66 -17.13 -2.83
C ALA A 116 -5.01 -16.22 -3.89
N PHE A 117 -3.93 -15.52 -3.53
CA PHE A 117 -3.18 -14.66 -4.44
C PHE A 117 -2.74 -15.40 -5.70
N SER A 118 -2.38 -16.68 -5.61
CA SER A 118 -1.94 -17.51 -6.74
C SER A 118 -3.00 -17.71 -7.82
N CYS A 119 -4.28 -17.58 -7.48
CA CYS A 119 -5.42 -17.76 -8.39
C CYS A 119 -6.18 -16.46 -8.66
N ALA A 120 -5.95 -15.42 -7.86
CA ALA A 120 -6.61 -14.13 -8.02
C ALA A 120 -6.12 -13.39 -9.28
N ASP A 121 -7.06 -12.76 -9.98
CA ASP A 121 -6.77 -11.77 -11.02
C ASP A 121 -6.55 -10.38 -10.40
N SER A 122 -6.12 -9.43 -11.22
CA SER A 122 -5.87 -8.04 -10.78
C SER A 122 -7.11 -7.39 -10.16
N ALA A 123 -8.29 -7.66 -10.71
CA ALA A 123 -9.54 -7.06 -10.24
C ALA A 123 -9.93 -7.58 -8.85
N ALA A 124 -9.75 -8.86 -8.59
CA ALA A 124 -10.00 -9.49 -7.29
C ALA A 124 -9.02 -8.98 -6.22
N MET A 125 -7.73 -8.86 -6.55
CA MET A 125 -6.71 -8.30 -5.66
C MET A 125 -7.01 -6.83 -5.32
N ILE A 126 -7.34 -6.01 -6.32
CA ILE A 126 -7.72 -4.60 -6.10
C ILE A 126 -9.01 -4.51 -5.29
N GLY A 127 -10.01 -5.34 -5.60
CA GLY A 127 -11.28 -5.37 -4.88
C GLY A 127 -11.10 -5.66 -3.39
N GLN A 128 -10.25 -6.62 -3.03
CA GLN A 128 -9.91 -6.91 -1.64
C GLN A 128 -9.15 -5.76 -0.96
N ALA A 129 -8.21 -5.12 -1.67
CA ALA A 129 -7.45 -4.00 -1.14
C ALA A 129 -8.34 -2.79 -0.79
N LEU A 130 -9.44 -2.62 -1.52
CA LEU A 130 -10.40 -1.54 -1.39
C LEU A 130 -11.59 -1.88 -0.47
N ASP A 131 -11.63 -3.07 0.11
CA ASP A 131 -12.73 -3.48 0.99
C ASP A 131 -12.81 -2.56 2.23
N GLU A 132 -14.02 -2.11 2.57
CA GLU A 132 -14.26 -1.21 3.70
C GLU A 132 -13.93 -1.85 5.05
N GLU A 133 -14.08 -3.18 5.15
CA GLU A 133 -13.74 -3.97 6.33
C GLU A 133 -12.23 -4.21 6.44
N GLY A 134 -11.51 -4.05 5.31
CA GLY A 134 -10.10 -4.34 5.11
C GLY A 134 -9.88 -5.67 4.37
N PRO A 135 -8.76 -5.82 3.64
CA PRO A 135 -8.43 -7.06 2.95
C PRO A 135 -8.35 -8.27 3.90
N ALA A 136 -8.75 -9.43 3.41
CA ALA A 136 -8.74 -10.68 4.19
C ALA A 136 -7.33 -11.09 4.67
N TRP A 137 -6.28 -10.67 3.97
CA TRP A 137 -4.87 -10.95 4.30
C TRP A 137 -4.25 -10.01 5.34
N ALA A 138 -5.00 -9.02 5.83
CA ALA A 138 -4.49 -8.09 6.83
C ALA A 138 -4.04 -8.83 8.11
N GLY A 139 -2.75 -8.70 8.47
CA GLY A 139 -2.17 -9.33 9.66
C GLY A 139 -1.80 -10.82 9.51
N TYR A 140 -1.83 -11.33 8.28
CA TYR A 140 -1.37 -12.67 7.92
C TYR A 140 -0.05 -12.62 7.13
N ASP A 141 0.73 -11.56 7.28
CA ASP A 141 2.05 -11.45 6.66
C ASP A 141 3.01 -12.46 7.27
N GLU A 142 3.79 -13.10 6.41
CA GLU A 142 4.88 -13.99 6.82
C GLU A 142 5.96 -13.18 7.54
N ASP A 143 6.45 -13.71 8.65
CA ASP A 143 7.47 -13.07 9.50
C ASP A 143 8.86 -13.15 8.83
N ILE A 144 9.04 -12.34 7.80
CA ILE A 144 10.26 -12.25 6.98
C ILE A 144 10.74 -10.80 6.98
N GLU A 145 11.91 -10.57 7.55
CA GLU A 145 12.50 -9.23 7.64
C GLU A 145 13.24 -8.87 6.33
N VAL A 146 12.62 -8.03 5.51
CA VAL A 146 13.26 -7.40 4.34
C VAL A 146 13.11 -5.88 4.43
N PHE A 147 14.22 -5.18 4.20
CA PHE A 147 14.25 -3.72 4.20
C PHE A 147 14.18 -3.20 2.77
N LEU A 148 13.12 -2.46 2.45
CA LEU A 148 12.94 -1.73 1.19
C LEU A 148 12.93 -0.23 1.45
N GLU A 149 13.54 0.54 0.56
CA GLU A 149 13.50 2.00 0.60
C GLU A 149 13.04 2.58 -0.74
N CYS A 150 12.29 3.68 -0.68
CA CYS A 150 11.84 4.44 -1.83
C CYS A 150 12.55 5.79 -1.87
N GLU A 151 13.43 5.97 -2.85
CA GLU A 151 14.20 7.19 -3.03
C GLU A 151 13.55 8.13 -4.06
N GLY A 152 13.75 9.44 -3.91
CA GLY A 152 13.29 10.45 -4.89
C GLY A 152 11.89 11.03 -4.64
N LEU A 153 11.18 10.58 -3.59
CA LEU A 153 9.87 11.13 -3.21
C LEU A 153 9.92 12.23 -2.13
N SER A 154 11.02 12.38 -1.41
CA SER A 154 11.13 13.27 -0.23
C SER A 154 10.77 14.73 -0.55
N ALA A 155 11.19 15.22 -1.72
CA ALA A 155 10.92 16.57 -2.22
C ALA A 155 9.42 16.89 -2.34
N ILE A 156 8.69 16.05 -3.07
CA ILE A 156 7.23 16.22 -3.27
C ILE A 156 6.47 15.89 -2.00
N ASN A 157 6.89 14.87 -1.26
CA ASN A 157 6.24 14.47 -0.02
C ASN A 157 6.31 15.59 1.04
N THR A 158 7.48 16.22 1.20
CA THR A 158 7.66 17.38 2.11
C THR A 158 6.76 18.55 1.70
N ALA A 159 6.67 18.84 0.40
CA ALA A 159 5.82 19.91 -0.10
C ALA A 159 4.33 19.66 0.19
N LEU A 160 3.87 18.43 0.02
CA LEU A 160 2.51 17.99 0.31
C LEU A 160 2.18 18.02 1.81
N VAL A 161 3.08 17.51 2.65
CA VAL A 161 2.91 17.50 4.11
C VAL A 161 2.76 18.93 4.64
N HIS A 162 3.57 19.87 4.14
CA HIS A 162 3.49 21.28 4.53
C HIS A 162 2.44 22.10 3.76
N HIS A 163 1.64 21.47 2.90
CA HIS A 163 0.69 22.20 2.06
C HIS A 163 -0.47 22.76 2.87
N LYS A 164 -0.56 24.10 2.94
CA LYS A 164 -1.54 24.80 3.81
C LYS A 164 -3.01 24.51 3.46
N GLU A 165 -3.30 24.27 2.19
CA GLU A 165 -4.66 24.03 1.71
C GLU A 165 -5.03 22.54 1.66
N ARG A 166 -4.25 21.66 2.32
CA ARG A 166 -4.57 20.23 2.40
C ARG A 166 -5.90 19.91 3.11
N HIS A 167 -6.50 20.92 3.76
CA HIS A 167 -7.77 20.85 4.50
C HIS A 167 -8.78 21.88 3.98
N PHE A 168 -9.07 21.86 2.68
CA PHE A 168 -10.12 22.72 2.12
C PHE A 168 -11.50 22.28 2.61
N PHE A 169 -12.22 23.22 3.24
CA PHE A 169 -13.61 23.03 3.66
C PHE A 169 -14.53 23.69 2.64
N ARG A 170 -15.53 22.93 2.15
CA ARG A 170 -16.54 23.38 1.18
C ARG A 170 -17.69 24.14 1.82
N ASP A 171 -17.42 24.84 2.91
CA ASP A 171 -18.44 25.57 3.67
C ASP A 171 -19.10 26.62 2.75
N ASP A 172 -20.40 26.82 2.93
CA ASP A 172 -21.23 27.75 2.16
C ASP A 172 -21.37 27.47 0.65
N ALA A 173 -21.12 26.22 0.20
CA ALA A 173 -21.29 25.78 -1.19
C ALA A 173 -20.55 26.72 -2.17
N PRO A 174 -19.21 26.78 -2.08
CA PRO A 174 -18.44 27.75 -2.85
C PRO A 174 -18.65 27.52 -4.34
N GLU A 175 -18.68 28.59 -5.12
CA GLU A 175 -18.76 28.47 -6.58
C GLU A 175 -17.52 27.75 -7.14
N HIS A 176 -16.35 27.95 -6.50
CA HIS A 176 -15.05 27.42 -6.94
C HIS A 176 -14.19 26.96 -5.76
N ALA A 177 -13.46 25.85 -5.95
CA ALA A 177 -12.36 25.47 -5.08
C ALA A 177 -11.13 26.41 -5.28
N PRO A 178 -10.33 26.65 -4.22
CA PRO A 178 -9.07 27.37 -4.36
C PRO A 178 -8.13 26.66 -5.35
N ALA A 179 -7.46 27.40 -6.22
CA ALA A 179 -6.44 26.83 -7.13
C ALA A 179 -5.36 26.07 -6.36
N ARG A 180 -5.06 26.51 -5.14
CA ARG A 180 -4.13 25.87 -4.21
C ARG A 180 -4.67 24.58 -3.57
N TYR A 181 -5.98 24.37 -3.55
CA TYR A 181 -6.52 23.07 -3.19
C TYR A 181 -6.39 22.10 -4.38
N VAL A 182 -6.73 22.57 -5.59
CA VAL A 182 -6.56 21.80 -6.82
C VAL A 182 -5.11 21.35 -7.00
N GLU A 183 -4.13 22.24 -6.80
CA GLU A 183 -2.69 21.90 -6.91
C GLU A 183 -2.30 20.78 -5.94
N TYR A 184 -2.87 20.78 -4.73
CA TYR A 184 -2.59 19.78 -3.71
C TYR A 184 -3.14 18.40 -4.11
N VAL A 185 -4.39 18.33 -4.60
CA VAL A 185 -4.99 17.08 -5.08
C VAL A 185 -4.19 16.50 -6.24
N LEU A 186 -3.86 17.33 -7.24
CA LEU A 186 -3.07 16.90 -8.39
C LEU A 186 -1.67 16.42 -7.99
N ALA A 187 -1.00 17.13 -7.08
CA ALA A 187 0.32 16.75 -6.61
C ALA A 187 0.30 15.47 -5.74
N CYS A 188 -0.78 15.21 -5.00
CA CYS A 188 -0.98 13.94 -4.29
C CYS A 188 -1.05 12.76 -5.28
N TRP A 189 -1.82 12.91 -6.36
CA TRP A 189 -1.88 11.91 -7.44
C TRP A 189 -0.55 11.79 -8.19
N TRP A 190 0.17 12.89 -8.40
CA TRP A 190 1.51 12.85 -8.99
C TRP A 190 2.49 12.04 -8.14
N ARG A 191 2.50 12.25 -6.82
CA ARG A 191 3.33 11.43 -5.91
C ARG A 191 2.97 9.94 -6.01
N ALA A 192 1.69 9.60 -6.02
CA ALA A 192 1.25 8.21 -6.20
C ALA A 192 1.73 7.64 -7.53
N LEU A 193 1.59 8.39 -8.64
CA LEU A 193 2.07 7.98 -9.95
C LEU A 193 3.58 7.69 -9.93
N LEU A 194 4.40 8.57 -9.35
CA LEU A 194 5.85 8.37 -9.26
C LEU A 194 6.22 7.08 -8.53
N PHE A 195 5.53 6.80 -7.42
CA PHE A 195 5.73 5.55 -6.67
C PHE A 195 5.33 4.32 -7.52
N HIS A 196 4.14 4.33 -8.10
CA HIS A 196 3.65 3.19 -8.90
C HIS A 196 4.49 2.94 -10.14
N ARG A 197 5.01 3.98 -10.81
CA ARG A 197 5.96 3.83 -11.92
C ARG A 197 7.28 3.21 -11.47
N ALA A 198 7.77 3.55 -10.28
CA ALA A 198 8.97 2.92 -9.73
C ALA A 198 8.76 1.42 -9.45
N VAL A 199 7.58 1.05 -8.93
CA VAL A 199 7.19 -0.37 -8.74
C VAL A 199 7.06 -1.08 -10.10
N GLU A 200 6.34 -0.50 -11.06
CA GLU A 200 6.19 -1.05 -12.42
C GLU A 200 7.56 -1.30 -13.06
N LYS A 201 8.44 -0.30 -12.99
CA LYS A 201 9.80 -0.35 -13.53
C LYS A 201 10.65 -1.44 -12.89
N ILE A 202 10.66 -1.55 -11.56
CA ILE A 202 11.49 -2.56 -10.89
C ILE A 202 10.95 -3.97 -11.14
N CYS A 203 9.62 -4.16 -11.13
CA CYS A 203 8.99 -5.43 -11.47
C CYS A 203 9.27 -5.85 -12.92
N ALA A 204 9.28 -4.91 -13.86
CA ALA A 204 9.60 -5.21 -15.26
C ALA A 204 11.09 -5.55 -15.47
N GLN A 205 11.99 -4.88 -14.75
CA GLN A 205 13.44 -5.11 -14.85
C GLN A 205 13.90 -6.36 -14.10
N LYS A 206 13.26 -6.66 -12.98
CA LYS A 206 13.61 -7.75 -12.04
C LYS A 206 12.32 -8.37 -11.50
N PRO A 207 11.64 -9.22 -12.29
CA PRO A 207 10.45 -9.92 -11.83
C PRO A 207 10.73 -10.69 -10.55
N LEU A 208 9.76 -10.74 -9.64
CA LEU A 208 9.84 -11.61 -8.47
C LEU A 208 9.82 -13.09 -8.90
N PRO A 209 10.38 -14.00 -8.08
CA PRO A 209 10.32 -15.43 -8.32
C PRO A 209 8.89 -15.89 -8.61
N HIS A 210 8.73 -16.87 -9.50
CA HIS A 210 7.44 -17.47 -9.84
C HIS A 210 6.35 -16.50 -10.35
N ASN A 211 6.71 -15.27 -10.75
CA ASN A 211 5.77 -14.22 -11.15
C ASN A 211 4.75 -13.88 -10.04
N VAL A 212 5.23 -13.84 -8.79
CA VAL A 212 4.45 -13.37 -7.64
C VAL A 212 3.98 -11.92 -7.91
N PRO A 213 2.67 -11.63 -7.78
CA PRO A 213 2.12 -10.31 -8.03
C PRO A 213 2.54 -9.34 -6.93
N VAL A 214 2.65 -8.06 -7.29
CA VAL A 214 2.94 -6.98 -6.35
C VAL A 214 1.76 -6.02 -6.33
N LEU A 215 0.97 -6.07 -5.26
CA LEU A 215 -0.09 -5.10 -5.01
C LEU A 215 0.52 -3.86 -4.36
N ALA A 216 0.64 -2.77 -5.12
CA ALA A 216 1.19 -1.51 -4.64
C ALA A 216 0.09 -0.52 -4.25
N GLY A 217 0.32 0.27 -3.21
CA GLY A 217 -0.57 1.38 -2.86
C GLY A 217 0.01 2.38 -1.86
N MET A 218 -0.89 3.04 -1.15
CA MET A 218 -0.60 4.14 -0.23
C MET A 218 -1.27 3.85 1.11
N VAL A 219 -0.61 4.13 2.25
CA VAL A 219 -1.19 3.93 3.59
C VAL A 219 -1.25 5.24 4.36
N ASP A 220 -2.44 5.55 4.89
CA ASP A 220 -2.76 6.78 5.61
C ASP A 220 -2.34 8.06 4.85
N MET A 221 -2.36 7.96 3.52
CA MET A 221 -2.00 9.01 2.57
C MET A 221 -3.07 9.08 1.49
N LYS A 222 -3.40 10.30 1.03
CA LYS A 222 -4.26 10.51 -0.13
C LYS A 222 -3.42 10.68 -1.41
N PRO A 223 -3.91 10.25 -2.58
CA PRO A 223 -5.10 9.43 -2.80
C PRO A 223 -4.89 7.98 -2.35
N GLU A 224 -5.97 7.22 -2.24
CA GLU A 224 -5.94 5.75 -2.02
C GLU A 224 -5.66 5.01 -3.34
N ALA A 225 -4.55 5.34 -3.99
CA ALA A 225 -4.16 4.72 -5.25
C ALA A 225 -3.68 3.29 -5.00
N VAL A 226 -4.21 2.33 -5.78
CA VAL A 226 -3.86 0.91 -5.71
C VAL A 226 -3.67 0.36 -7.13
N ALA A 227 -2.68 -0.51 -7.33
CA ALA A 227 -2.48 -1.19 -8.61
C ALA A 227 -1.73 -2.52 -8.41
N VAL A 228 -1.90 -3.46 -9.33
CA VAL A 228 -1.15 -4.73 -9.35
C VAL A 228 -0.05 -4.65 -10.40
N HIS A 229 1.18 -5.00 -10.02
CA HIS A 229 2.39 -4.99 -10.85
C HIS A 229 3.06 -6.36 -10.88
N GLY A 230 3.99 -6.54 -11.83
CA GLY A 230 4.80 -7.77 -11.94
C GLY A 230 3.98 -9.02 -12.32
N PHE A 231 2.68 -8.85 -12.58
CA PHE A 231 1.73 -9.88 -12.93
C PHE A 231 1.51 -9.91 -14.44
N VAL A 232 1.62 -11.10 -15.05
CA VAL A 232 1.09 -11.37 -16.39
C VAL A 232 0.06 -12.48 -16.26
N GLU A 233 -1.18 -12.17 -16.61
CA GLU A 233 -2.29 -13.10 -16.50
C GLU A 233 -2.00 -14.40 -17.28
N GLY A 234 -2.11 -15.55 -16.60
CA GLY A 234 -1.82 -16.87 -17.17
C GLY A 234 -0.34 -17.28 -17.22
N ALA A 235 0.60 -16.45 -16.75
CA ALA A 235 2.03 -16.77 -16.75
C ALA A 235 2.54 -17.45 -15.46
N ARG A 236 1.65 -17.77 -14.52
CA ARG A 236 2.05 -18.45 -13.28
C ARG A 236 2.27 -19.94 -13.53
N PRO A 237 3.42 -20.50 -13.11
CA PRO A 237 3.55 -21.95 -13.05
C PRO A 237 2.48 -22.49 -12.09
N ALA A 238 1.83 -23.60 -12.47
CA ALA A 238 0.92 -24.29 -11.57
C ALA A 238 1.65 -24.59 -10.26
N VAL A 239 0.95 -24.40 -9.13
CA VAL A 239 1.45 -24.78 -7.80
C VAL A 239 2.01 -26.20 -7.91
N ARG A 240 3.28 -26.40 -7.52
CA ARG A 240 3.86 -27.73 -7.49
C ARG A 240 3.00 -28.58 -6.57
N ASP A 241 2.42 -29.64 -7.11
CA ASP A 241 1.83 -30.70 -6.30
C ASP A 241 2.92 -31.20 -5.35
N GLU A 242 2.72 -31.06 -4.04
CA GLU A 242 3.63 -31.56 -3.00
C GLU A 242 3.84 -33.09 -3.07
N ASN A 243 3.11 -33.77 -3.96
CA ASN A 243 3.28 -35.19 -4.26
C ASN A 243 4.49 -35.51 -5.14
N GLU A 244 5.23 -34.53 -5.67
CA GLU A 244 6.52 -34.75 -6.32
C GLU A 244 7.70 -34.45 -5.38
N GLY A 245 7.71 -35.12 -4.22
CA GLY A 245 8.90 -35.18 -3.38
C GLY A 245 10.08 -35.83 -4.11
N PRO A 246 11.34 -35.42 -3.85
CA PRO A 246 12.50 -36.06 -4.43
C PRO A 246 12.56 -37.54 -4.00
N GLN A 247 12.63 -38.46 -4.96
CA GLN A 247 12.76 -39.92 -4.79
C GLN A 247 14.06 -40.38 -4.07
N MET A 248 14.70 -39.53 -3.26
CA MET A 248 16.01 -39.78 -2.64
C MET A 248 15.98 -39.63 -1.10
N ALA A 249 14.81 -39.69 -0.46
CA ALA A 249 14.67 -39.65 1.01
C ALA A 249 14.24 -40.98 1.65
N GLU A 250 14.34 -42.11 0.95
CA GLU A 250 14.15 -43.45 1.54
C GLU A 250 15.42 -43.99 2.23
N MET A 251 16.12 -43.23 3.07
CA MET A 251 17.21 -43.80 3.90
C MET A 251 17.46 -43.11 5.26
N LEU A 252 16.41 -42.64 5.95
CA LEU A 252 16.56 -42.29 7.38
C LEU A 252 15.46 -42.94 8.23
N PRO A 253 15.81 -43.75 9.25
CA PRO A 253 14.83 -44.44 10.08
C PRO A 253 14.05 -43.46 10.96
N SER A 254 12.74 -43.71 11.05
CA SER A 254 11.68 -42.92 11.69
C SER A 254 11.76 -42.82 13.22
N SER A 255 12.95 -42.93 13.82
CA SER A 255 13.15 -43.00 15.27
C SER A 255 14.00 -41.88 15.88
N MET A 256 14.21 -40.75 15.19
CA MET A 256 15.01 -39.61 15.70
C MET A 256 14.29 -38.25 15.69
N ILE A 257 12.96 -38.23 15.82
CA ILE A 257 12.24 -36.99 16.16
C ILE A 257 11.55 -37.22 17.51
N THR A 258 12.22 -36.81 18.58
CA THR A 258 11.61 -36.75 19.91
C THR A 258 10.63 -35.57 19.90
N ARG A 259 9.34 -35.85 19.69
CA ARG A 259 8.26 -34.89 19.95
C ARG A 259 8.37 -34.39 21.38
N ARG A 260 8.54 -33.09 21.56
CA ARG A 260 8.42 -32.44 22.87
C ARG A 260 6.92 -32.40 23.21
N GLU A 261 6.51 -33.09 24.26
CA GLU A 261 5.14 -33.03 24.77
C GLU A 261 4.81 -31.59 25.18
N VAL A 262 3.74 -31.05 24.61
CA VAL A 262 3.18 -29.75 24.95
C VAL A 262 2.63 -29.85 26.37
N ALA A 263 3.19 -29.08 27.30
CA ALA A 263 2.64 -28.94 28.63
C ALA A 263 1.27 -28.26 28.55
N GLU A 264 0.26 -28.85 29.21
CA GLU A 264 -1.09 -28.29 29.34
C GLU A 264 -1.02 -26.83 29.81
N VAL A 265 -1.46 -25.92 28.95
CA VAL A 265 -1.64 -24.51 29.28
C VAL A 265 -2.84 -24.42 30.23
N LYS A 266 -2.58 -24.03 31.48
CA LYS A 266 -3.65 -23.66 32.43
C LYS A 266 -4.52 -22.56 31.81
N GLU A 267 -5.84 -22.75 31.89
CA GLU A 267 -6.84 -21.81 31.38
C GLU A 267 -6.57 -20.37 31.87
N PRO A 268 -6.73 -19.35 30.99
CA PRO A 268 -6.63 -17.95 31.39
C PRO A 268 -7.79 -17.57 32.34
N PRO A 269 -7.57 -16.61 33.26
CA PRO A 269 -8.56 -16.22 34.25
C PRO A 269 -9.85 -15.70 33.59
N THR A 270 -10.99 -16.13 34.12
CA THR A 270 -12.32 -15.82 33.59
C THR A 270 -12.68 -14.34 33.72
N GLY A 271 -13.55 -13.84 32.83
CA GLY A 271 -13.93 -12.44 32.66
C GLY A 271 -14.56 -11.71 33.87
N VAL A 272 -14.68 -12.36 35.03
CA VAL A 272 -15.09 -11.73 36.30
C VAL A 272 -13.88 -11.04 36.98
N ASP A 273 -12.67 -11.57 36.80
CA ASP A 273 -11.43 -11.00 37.39
C ASP A 273 -10.93 -9.77 36.62
N LEU A 274 -11.22 -9.69 35.32
CA LEU A 274 -10.94 -8.52 34.48
C LEU A 274 -11.87 -7.33 34.81
N ARG A 275 -13.15 -7.57 35.08
CA ARG A 275 -14.11 -6.50 35.43
C ARG A 275 -13.78 -5.80 36.75
N ARG A 276 -13.14 -6.50 37.70
CA ARG A 276 -12.70 -5.92 38.97
C ARG A 276 -11.49 -4.99 38.81
N ARG A 277 -10.61 -5.25 37.84
CA ARG A 277 -9.45 -4.39 37.54
C ARG A 277 -9.79 -3.19 36.67
N VAL A 278 -10.78 -3.32 35.78
CA VAL A 278 -11.20 -2.23 34.88
C VAL A 278 -12.05 -1.16 35.59
N ALA A 279 -12.73 -1.50 36.70
CA ALA A 279 -13.50 -0.52 37.48
C ALA A 279 -12.61 0.51 38.24
N GLU A 280 -11.30 0.27 38.36
CA GLU A 280 -10.36 1.17 39.07
C GLU A 280 -9.64 2.17 38.14
N SER A 281 -9.87 2.10 36.83
CA SER A 281 -9.22 2.98 35.84
C SER A 281 -10.25 3.42 34.80
N ALA A 282 -11.11 4.34 35.20
CA ALA A 282 -12.01 5.02 34.29
C ALA A 282 -11.25 6.09 33.50
N GLU A 283 -11.28 6.01 32.17
CA GLU A 283 -11.68 7.12 31.30
C GLU A 283 -12.09 6.55 29.94
N VAL A 284 -13.26 6.96 29.47
CA VAL A 284 -13.96 6.42 28.30
C VAL A 284 -13.55 7.23 27.08
N GLU A 285 -12.79 6.64 26.16
CA GLU A 285 -12.61 7.15 24.80
C GLU A 285 -13.64 6.50 23.85
N GLN A 286 -14.24 7.34 23.00
CA GLN A 286 -15.20 6.98 21.96
C GLN A 286 -14.50 6.27 20.78
N PRO A 287 -15.20 5.44 19.99
CA PRO A 287 -14.56 4.60 18.97
C PRO A 287 -13.96 5.43 17.83
N ALA A 288 -12.65 5.25 17.60
CA ALA A 288 -11.91 5.82 16.48
C ALA A 288 -12.31 5.17 15.16
N LYS A 289 -12.42 5.98 14.10
CA LYS A 289 -12.60 5.49 12.71
C LYS A 289 -11.32 4.74 12.30
N LYS A 290 -11.47 3.50 11.80
CA LYS A 290 -10.38 2.62 11.37
C LYS A 290 -9.55 3.29 10.25
N SER A 291 -8.23 3.40 10.44
CA SER A 291 -7.30 3.95 9.44
C SER A 291 -6.81 2.89 8.46
N LEU A 292 -6.20 3.29 7.35
CA LEU A 292 -5.75 2.42 6.26
C LEU A 292 -4.58 1.52 6.69
N MET A 293 -3.80 1.93 7.71
CA MET A 293 -2.83 1.06 8.42
C MET A 293 -3.50 -0.20 8.98
N ALA A 294 -4.69 -0.07 9.58
CA ALA A 294 -5.44 -1.21 10.10
C ALA A 294 -6.05 -2.06 8.99
N ARG A 295 -6.28 -1.48 7.80
CA ARG A 295 -6.85 -2.19 6.65
C ARG A 295 -5.78 -3.03 5.93
N ILE A 296 -4.68 -2.44 5.47
CA ILE A 296 -3.72 -3.17 4.61
C ILE A 296 -2.80 -4.10 5.42
N PHE A 297 -2.45 -3.72 6.66
CA PHE A 297 -1.43 -4.42 7.47
C PHE A 297 -1.95 -4.93 8.82
N GLY A 298 -3.27 -4.96 9.05
CA GLY A 298 -3.89 -5.68 10.16
C GLY A 298 -3.52 -5.24 11.58
N ARG A 299 -2.86 -4.10 11.80
CA ARG A 299 -2.52 -3.61 13.15
C ARG A 299 -3.70 -2.82 13.75
N GLY A 300 -4.38 -3.46 14.70
CA GLY A 300 -5.39 -2.85 15.59
C GLY A 300 -4.82 -2.36 16.91
#